data_AF-A0A7C3D8I3-F1
#
_entry.id   AF-A0A7C3D8I3-F1
#
_cell.length_a   1.000
_cell.length_b   1.000
_cell.length_c   1.000
_cell.angle_alpha   90.00
_cell.angle_beta   90.00
_cell.angle_gamma   90.00
#
_symmetry.space_group_name_H-M   'P 1'
#
loop_
_entity.id
_entity.type
_entity.pdbx_description
1 polymer ?
#
loop_
_entity_poly.entity_id
_entity_poly.type
_entity_poly.pdbx_seq_one_letter_code
_entity_poly.pdbx_strand_id
1 'polypeptide(L)'
;MPQYNRIKPSGGDTGKTLNLQKRLDFIQKHVTLENKSLLDCGCGTGQYMLALLTMGVEAFGIEYSEDKVRQFRQNNPENAERIILGDIEHMTFDDNSFDIALLNEV
;
A
#
# COMPACT_ATOMS: atom_id res chain seq x y z
N MET A 1 19.30 5.78 20.25
CA MET A 1 18.43 5.64 19.06
C MET A 1 18.05 7.04 18.60
N PRO A 2 18.13 7.38 17.30
CA PRO A 2 17.80 8.72 16.84
C PRO A 2 16.32 9.03 17.09
N GLN A 3 16.04 10.20 17.68
CA GLN A 3 14.68 10.75 17.82
C GLN A 3 14.32 11.45 16.50
N TYR A 4 13.49 10.82 15.68
CA TYR A 4 12.88 11.51 14.55
C TYR A 4 11.75 12.39 15.08
N ASN A 5 11.80 13.70 14.78
CA ASN A 5 10.65 14.58 15.02
C ASN A 5 9.46 14.05 14.22
N ARG A 6 8.29 13.84 14.87
CA ARG A 6 7.06 13.40 14.19
C ARG A 6 6.72 14.40 13.09
N ILE A 7 7.00 14.03 11.84
CA ILE A 7 6.52 14.74 10.66
C ILE A 7 5.00 14.52 10.64
N LYS A 8 4.23 15.60 10.53
CA LYS A 8 2.78 15.50 10.39
C LYS A 8 2.48 14.85 9.04
N PRO A 9 1.73 13.74 8.98
CA PRO A 9 1.40 13.08 7.72
C PRO A 9 0.70 14.07 6.77
N SER A 10 1.30 14.34 5.60
CA SER A 10 0.67 15.10 4.53
C SER A 10 0.08 14.12 3.53
N GLY A 11 -1.18 13.73 3.75
CA GLY A 11 -1.87 12.69 2.99
C GLY A 11 -2.23 13.07 1.55
N GLY A 12 -1.28 13.51 0.75
CA GLY A 12 -1.48 13.82 -0.66
C GLY A 12 -1.68 12.55 -1.48
N ASP A 13 -2.94 12.13 -1.68
CA ASP A 13 -3.29 11.13 -2.69
C ASP A 13 -3.09 11.76 -4.09
N THR A 14 -1.85 11.71 -4.59
CA THR A 14 -1.41 12.48 -5.78
C THR A 14 -1.31 11.64 -7.06
N GLY A 15 -1.78 10.39 -7.04
CA GLY A 15 -1.78 9.53 -8.21
C GLY A 15 -2.76 10.02 -9.28
N LYS A 16 -2.25 10.79 -10.24
CA LYS A 16 -2.87 10.90 -11.58
C LYS A 16 -2.69 9.56 -12.30
N THR A 17 -3.72 9.06 -12.98
CA THR A 17 -3.76 7.73 -13.63
C THR A 17 -2.53 7.43 -14.50
N LEU A 18 -1.99 8.42 -15.22
CA LEU A 18 -0.79 8.24 -16.07
C LEU A 18 0.50 7.97 -15.27
N ASN A 19 0.62 8.50 -14.05
CA ASN A 19 1.79 8.28 -13.21
C ASN A 19 1.78 6.89 -12.58
N LEU A 20 0.59 6.38 -12.25
CA LEU A 20 0.41 5.04 -11.70
C LEU A 20 0.87 3.97 -12.69
N GLN A 21 0.37 4.01 -13.93
CA GLN A 21 0.75 3.01 -14.94
C GLN A 21 2.26 2.97 -15.18
N LYS A 22 2.91 4.13 -15.33
CA LYS A 22 4.37 4.19 -15.53
C LYS A 22 5.16 3.58 -14.37
N ARG A 23 4.69 3.78 -13.14
CA ARG A 23 5.34 3.20 -11.94
C ARG A 23 5.09 1.70 -11.86
N LEU A 24 3.89 1.20 -12.18
CA LEU A 24 3.60 -0.23 -12.28
C LEU A 24 4.45 -0.91 -13.37
N ASP A 25 4.57 -0.30 -14.55
CA ASP A 25 5.44 -0.80 -15.63
C ASP A 25 6.91 -0.88 -15.17
N PHE A 26 7.36 0.11 -14.38
CA PHE A 26 8.71 0.11 -13.83
C PHE A 26 8.91 -0.99 -12.79
N ILE A 27 7.92 -1.22 -11.91
CA ILE A 27 7.94 -2.31 -10.93
C ILE A 27 8.00 -3.66 -11.65
N GLN A 28 7.12 -3.91 -12.62
CA GLN A 28 7.07 -5.19 -13.36
C GLN A 28 8.35 -5.50 -14.14
N LYS A 29 9.09 -4.47 -14.56
CA LYS A 29 10.40 -4.67 -15.23
C LYS A 29 11.48 -5.19 -14.30
N HIS A 30 11.36 -4.98 -12.99
CA HIS A 30 12.41 -5.28 -12.02
C HIS A 30 11.98 -6.26 -10.94
N VAL A 31 10.68 -6.50 -10.80
CA VAL A 31 10.10 -7.34 -9.75
C VAL A 31 9.11 -8.31 -10.39
N THR A 32 9.31 -9.60 -10.16
CA THR A 32 8.34 -10.63 -10.53
C THR A 32 7.15 -10.58 -9.57
N LEU A 33 5.97 -10.28 -10.09
CA LEU A 33 4.74 -10.14 -9.29
C LEU A 33 3.85 -11.40 -9.29
N GLU A 34 4.05 -12.29 -10.25
CA GLU A 34 3.21 -13.47 -10.42
C GLU A 34 3.35 -14.43 -9.23
N ASN A 35 2.20 -14.86 -8.67
CA ASN A 35 2.12 -15.72 -7.49
C ASN A 35 2.86 -15.15 -6.26
N LYS A 36 2.99 -13.82 -6.14
CA LYS A 36 3.62 -13.14 -5.01
C LYS A 36 2.59 -12.42 -4.14
N SER A 37 2.85 -12.41 -2.84
CA SER A 37 2.13 -11.55 -1.89
C SER A 37 2.85 -10.21 -1.71
N LEU A 38 2.08 -9.13 -1.65
CA LEU A 38 2.63 -7.77 -1.56
C LEU A 38 1.95 -6.97 -0.43
N LEU A 39 2.76 -6.24 0.33
CA LEU A 39 2.30 -5.22 1.26
C LEU A 39 2.64 -3.81 0.74
N ASP A 40 1.62 -3.01 0.49
CA ASP A 40 1.74 -1.58 0.19
C ASP A 40 1.78 -0.79 1.51
N CYS A 41 2.99 -0.37 1.88
CA CYS A 41 3.27 0.29 3.16
C CYS A 41 2.94 1.78 3.04
N GLY A 42 1.92 2.25 3.76
CA GLY A 42 1.39 3.61 3.60
C GLY A 42 0.51 3.73 2.36
N CYS A 43 -0.42 2.80 2.17
CA CYS A 43 -1.16 2.65 0.91
C CYS A 43 -2.16 3.78 0.59
N GLY A 44 -2.40 4.71 1.51
CA GLY A 44 -3.37 5.79 1.35
C GLY A 44 -4.78 5.25 1.09
N THR A 45 -5.41 5.74 0.02
CA THR A 45 -6.70 5.24 -0.48
C THR A 45 -6.56 4.03 -1.43
N GLY A 46 -5.43 3.33 -1.41
CA GLY A 46 -5.25 1.98 -1.97
C GLY A 46 -5.00 1.91 -3.48
N GLN A 47 -4.53 3.00 -4.10
CA GLN A 47 -4.38 3.07 -5.57
C GLN A 47 -3.45 1.98 -6.14
N TYR A 48 -2.28 1.74 -5.55
CA TYR A 48 -1.36 0.69 -6.02
C TYR A 48 -1.90 -0.69 -5.68
N MET A 49 -2.34 -0.90 -4.43
CA MET A 49 -2.92 -2.16 -4.00
C MET A 49 -4.04 -2.63 -4.93
N LEU A 50 -5.01 -1.76 -5.27
CA LEU A 50 -6.11 -2.09 -6.17
C LEU A 50 -5.62 -2.41 -7.59
N ALA A 51 -4.69 -1.63 -8.12
CA ALA A 51 -4.14 -1.89 -9.46
C ALA A 51 -3.36 -3.21 -9.51
N LEU A 52 -2.65 -3.57 -8.45
CA LEU A 52 -1.94 -4.84 -8.34
C LEU A 52 -2.91 -6.03 -8.22
N LEU A 53 -4.01 -5.87 -7.48
CA LEU A 53 -5.08 -6.86 -7.43
C LEU A 53 -5.67 -7.15 -8.81
N THR A 54 -5.92 -6.13 -9.65
CA THR A 54 -6.43 -6.36 -11.02
C THR A 54 -5.41 -7.04 -11.93
N MET A 55 -4.14 -7.05 -11.55
CA MET A 55 -3.04 -7.75 -12.23
C MET A 55 -2.80 -9.17 -11.69
N GLY A 56 -3.64 -9.64 -10.75
CA GLY A 56 -3.55 -10.99 -10.16
C GLY A 56 -2.52 -11.13 -9.04
N VAL A 57 -2.04 -10.01 -8.48
CA VAL A 57 -1.13 -10.00 -7.32
C VAL A 57 -1.95 -10.07 -6.05
N GLU A 58 -1.55 -10.90 -5.08
CA GLU A 58 -2.16 -10.92 -3.76
C GLU A 58 -1.66 -9.73 -2.93
N ALA A 59 -2.27 -8.56 -3.15
CA ALA A 59 -1.88 -7.31 -2.52
C ALA A 59 -2.72 -6.97 -1.28
N PHE A 60 -2.04 -6.41 -0.29
CA PHE A 60 -2.57 -5.88 0.97
C PHE A 60 -2.00 -4.48 1.20
N GLY A 61 -2.68 -3.69 2.02
CA GLY A 61 -2.25 -2.33 2.36
C GLY A 61 -2.20 -2.13 3.87
N ILE A 62 -1.22 -1.37 4.35
CA ILE A 62 -1.22 -0.83 5.72
C ILE A 62 -1.21 0.69 5.64
N GLU A 63 -2.10 1.33 6.40
CA GLU A 63 -2.27 2.79 6.39
C GLU A 63 -2.48 3.30 7.81
N TYR A 64 -1.81 4.41 8.15
CA TYR A 64 -1.86 5.01 9.48
C TYR A 64 -3.11 5.87 9.70
N SER A 65 -3.64 6.48 8.63
CA SER A 65 -4.81 7.36 8.67
C SER A 65 -6.13 6.57 8.69
N GLU A 66 -6.84 6.62 9.82
CA GLU A 66 -8.16 6.00 9.95
C GLU A 66 -9.16 6.53 8.91
N ASP A 67 -9.11 7.82 8.58
CA ASP A 67 -9.99 8.43 7.58
C ASP A 67 -9.77 7.84 6.19
N LYS A 68 -8.52 7.59 5.80
CA LYS A 68 -8.20 6.97 4.51
C LYS A 68 -8.60 5.50 4.48
N VAL A 69 -8.38 4.77 5.56
CA VAL A 69 -8.85 3.38 5.68
C VAL A 69 -10.37 3.30 5.58
N ARG A 70 -11.09 4.20 6.26
CA ARG A 70 -12.55 4.29 6.19
C ARG A 70 -13.02 4.59 4.78
N GLN A 71 -12.42 5.59 4.13
CA GLN A 71 -12.70 5.95 2.74
C GLN A 71 -12.44 4.78 1.79
N PHE A 72 -11.32 4.07 1.95
CA PHE A 72 -11.00 2.89 1.16
C PHE A 72 -12.09 1.83 1.26
N ARG A 73 -12.46 1.45 2.49
CA ARG A 73 -13.44 0.39 2.76
C ARG A 73 -14.83 0.75 2.26
N GLN A 74 -15.20 2.03 2.32
CA GLN A 74 -16.48 2.51 1.77
C GLN A 74 -16.52 2.43 0.24
N ASN A 75 -15.41 2.74 -0.43
CA ASN A 75 -15.32 2.75 -1.89
C ASN A 75 -15.09 1.37 -2.49
N ASN A 76 -14.48 0.45 -1.74
CA ASN A 76 -14.09 -0.89 -2.20
C ASN A 76 -14.53 -1.96 -1.19
N PRO A 77 -15.84 -2.14 -0.96
CA PRO A 77 -16.36 -3.04 0.07
C PRO A 77 -15.93 -4.49 -0.12
N GLU A 78 -15.72 -4.93 -1.36
CA GLU A 78 -15.25 -6.28 -1.72
C GLU A 78 -13.76 -6.52 -1.43
N ASN A 79 -13.01 -5.47 -1.11
CA ASN A 79 -11.59 -5.53 -0.76
C ASN A 79 -11.32 -4.95 0.64
N ALA A 80 -12.37 -4.70 1.43
CA ALA A 80 -12.29 -3.93 2.67
C ALA A 80 -11.36 -4.56 3.73
N GLU A 81 -11.24 -5.89 3.71
CA GLU A 81 -10.36 -6.68 4.56
C GLU A 81 -8.88 -6.64 4.16
N ARG A 82 -8.57 -6.20 2.93
CA ARG A 82 -7.18 -6.13 2.43
C ARG A 82 -6.41 -4.92 2.94
N ILE A 83 -7.09 -3.94 3.54
CA ILE A 83 -6.46 -2.79 4.18
C ILE A 83 -6.46 -2.92 5.71
N ILE A 84 -5.27 -2.79 6.30
CA ILE A 84 -5.02 -2.80 7.74
C ILE A 84 -4.78 -1.36 8.21
N LEU A 85 -5.51 -0.93 9.23
CA LEU A 85 -5.18 0.29 9.97
C LEU A 85 -3.98 -0.01 10.87
N GLY A 86 -2.85 0.67 10.67
CA GLY A 86 -1.64 0.38 11.43
C GLY A 86 -0.48 1.33 11.16
N ASP A 87 0.49 1.29 12.07
CA ASP A 87 1.77 2.00 11.94
C ASP A 87 2.83 1.06 11.38
N ILE A 88 3.46 1.46 10.28
CA ILE A 88 4.52 0.68 9.64
C ILE A 88 5.78 0.58 10.51
N GLU A 89 5.98 1.48 11.47
CA GLU A 89 7.08 1.37 12.44
C GLU A 89 6.81 0.32 13.53
N HIS A 90 5.54 -0.11 13.68
CA HIS A 90 5.08 -1.02 14.73
C HIS A 90 4.11 -2.08 14.19
N MET A 91 4.51 -2.77 13.12
CA MET A 91 3.70 -3.79 12.47
C MET A 91 3.58 -5.08 13.30
N THR A 92 2.43 -5.75 13.20
CA THR A 92 2.13 -7.03 13.87
C THR A 92 1.98 -8.19 12.89
N PHE A 93 2.54 -8.07 11.69
CA PHE A 93 2.59 -9.18 10.74
C PHE A 93 3.65 -10.19 11.19
N ASP A 94 3.42 -11.47 10.92
CA ASP A 94 4.44 -12.50 11.17
C ASP A 94 5.63 -12.31 10.21
N ASP A 95 6.81 -12.73 10.63
CA ASP A 95 8.01 -12.72 9.79
C ASP A 95 7.75 -13.51 8.49
N ASN A 96 8.23 -12.97 7.35
CA ASN A 96 8.09 -13.56 6.03
C ASN A 96 6.62 -13.74 5.55
N SER A 97 5.69 -12.92 6.04
CA SER A 97 4.29 -12.92 5.58
C SER A 97 4.10 -12.41 4.14
N PHE A 98 5.03 -11.58 3.64
CA PHE A 98 4.96 -10.96 2.32
C PHE A 98 6.24 -11.19 1.52
N ASP A 99 6.11 -11.49 0.23
CA ASP A 99 7.25 -11.57 -0.69
C ASP A 99 7.81 -10.18 -1.05
N ILE A 100 6.93 -9.16 -1.10
CA ILE A 100 7.25 -7.82 -1.57
C ILE A 100 6.71 -6.77 -0.59
N ALA A 101 7.54 -5.81 -0.23
CA ALA A 101 7.11 -4.57 0.41
C ALA A 101 7.24 -3.41 -0.58
N LEU A 102 6.13 -2.73 -0.88
CA LEU A 102 6.11 -1.54 -1.72
C LEU A 102 6.10 -0.30 -0.81
N LEU A 103 7.06 0.59 -1.04
CA LEU A 103 7.10 1.91 -0.42
C LEU A 103 7.16 2.94 -1.54
N ASN A 104 6.06 3.66 -1.76
CA ASN A 104 5.98 4.72 -2.76
C ASN A 104 5.29 5.95 -2.16
N GLU A 105 6.07 7.01 -1.95
CA GLU A 105 5.61 8.28 -1.38
C GLU A 105 4.87 8.12 -0.05
N VAL A 106 5.62 7.69 0.96
CA VAL A 106 5.21 7.50 2.36
C VAL A 106 5.48 8.73 3.22
#